data_AF-A0A7Y3PI96-F1
#
_entry.id   AF-A0A7Y3PI96-F1
#
_cell.length_a   1.000
_cell.length_b   1.000
_cell.length_c   1.000
_cell.angle_alpha   90.00
_cell.angle_beta   90.00
_cell.angle_gamma   90.00
#
_symmetry.space_group_name_H-M   'P 1'
#
loop_
_entity.id
_entity.type
_entity.pdbx_description
1 polymer ?
#
loop_
_entity_poly.entity_id
_entity_poly.type
_entity_poly.pdbx_seq_one_letter_code
_entity_poly.pdbx_strand_id
1 'polypeptide(L)' 'MSETNDANFTPARKQFEVGDKVEVKDHFEGSWARGYEVTEVDLSSGNLTVARSSDHSVLPKRFLLDEVRKEKRRSMWWV' A
#
# COMPACT_ATOMS: atom_id res chain seq x y z
N MET A 1 -10.41 29.67 13.11
CA MET A 1 -9.07 29.15 13.44
C MET A 1 -9.27 27.88 14.25
N SER A 2 -8.65 26.80 13.79
CA SER A 2 -8.38 25.56 14.54
C SER A 2 -9.57 24.63 14.81
N GLU A 3 -9.84 23.71 13.88
CA GLU A 3 -10.40 22.41 14.20
C GLU A 3 -9.34 21.36 13.81
N THR A 4 -8.49 21.05 14.77
CA THR A 4 -7.34 20.15 14.69
C THR A 4 -7.89 18.71 14.62
N ASN A 5 -8.17 18.23 13.41
CA ASN A 5 -8.66 16.87 13.14
C ASN A 5 -7.50 15.87 13.14
N ASP A 6 -6.78 15.84 14.26
CA ASP A 6 -5.65 14.97 14.52
C ASP A 6 -6.12 13.81 15.41
N ALA A 7 -5.92 12.58 14.90
CA ALA A 7 -5.73 11.34 15.66
C ALA A 7 -6.55 10.12 15.19
N ASN A 8 -6.85 10.01 13.89
CA ASN A 8 -7.03 8.68 13.28
C ASN A 8 -5.76 8.19 12.56
N PHE A 9 -4.58 8.66 12.99
CA PHE A 9 -3.30 8.04 12.64
C PHE A 9 -3.15 6.71 13.39
N THR A 10 -3.98 5.75 13.01
CA THR A 10 -3.95 4.33 13.41
C THR A 10 -2.51 3.79 13.28
N PRO A 11 -2.08 2.80 14.10
CA PRO A 11 -0.73 2.18 14.11
C PRO A 11 -0.19 1.59 12.79
N ALA A 12 -0.77 1.92 11.63
CA ALA A 12 -0.34 1.55 10.28
C ALA A 12 1.09 2.00 9.91
N ARG A 13 1.71 2.90 10.70
CA ARG A 13 3.09 3.39 10.50
C ARG A 13 4.16 2.29 10.46
N LYS A 14 3.83 1.04 10.83
CA LYS A 14 4.75 -0.11 10.79
C LYS A 14 4.30 -1.26 9.89
N GLN A 15 3.33 -1.03 9.00
CA GLN A 15 2.66 -2.12 8.30
C GLN A 15 3.34 -2.54 6.99
N PHE A 16 4.19 -1.71 6.40
CA PHE A 16 4.83 -1.96 5.09
C PHE A 16 6.33 -1.73 5.14
N GLU A 17 7.06 -2.56 4.40
CA GLU A 17 8.51 -2.50 4.25
C GLU A 17 8.84 -2.51 2.76
N VAL A 18 9.98 -1.96 2.37
CA VAL A 18 10.46 -2.05 0.98
C VAL A 18 10.67 -3.52 0.63
N GLY A 19 10.16 -3.94 -0.53
CA GLY A 19 10.14 -5.32 -1.00
C GLY A 19 8.89 -6.12 -0.59
N ASP A 20 7.99 -5.55 0.22
CA ASP A 20 6.75 -6.24 0.59
C ASP A 20 5.79 -6.30 -0.60
N LYS A 21 5.19 -7.46 -0.84
CA LYS A 21 4.21 -7.64 -1.92
C LYS A 21 2.85 -7.14 -1.47
N VAL A 22 2.31 -6.22 -2.24
CA VAL A 22 1.10 -5.48 -1.90
C VAL A 22 0.10 -5.50 -3.03
N GLU A 23 -1.15 -5.28 -2.64
CA GLU A 23 -2.25 -4.99 -3.54
C GLU A 23 -2.59 -3.51 -3.41
N VAL A 24 -2.77 -2.82 -4.54
CA VAL A 24 -3.18 -1.42 -4.57
C VAL A 24 -4.66 -1.32 -4.91
N LYS A 25 -5.36 -0.38 -4.28
CA LYS A 25 -6.76 -0.10 -4.54
C LYS A 25 -6.86 0.76 -5.80
N ASP A 26 -7.58 0.26 -6.78
CA ASP A 26 -7.96 1.01 -7.95
C ASP A 26 -9.01 2.06 -7.56
N HIS A 27 -8.80 3.32 -7.95
CA HIS A 27 -9.70 4.42 -7.59
C HIS A 27 -10.96 4.46 -8.46
N PHE A 28 -10.95 3.84 -9.64
CA PHE A 28 -12.08 3.84 -10.57
C PHE A 28 -13.09 2.76 -10.23
N GLU A 29 -12.63 1.53 -9.97
CA GLU A 29 -13.50 0.40 -9.64
C GLU A 29 -13.57 0.10 -8.13
N GLY A 30 -12.67 0.66 -7.31
CA GLY A 30 -12.55 0.28 -5.90
C GLY A 30 -12.02 -1.14 -5.69
N SER A 31 -11.59 -1.80 -6.76
CA SER A 31 -11.02 -3.16 -6.78
C SER A 31 -9.57 -3.17 -6.33
N TRP A 32 -9.11 -4.30 -5.78
CA TRP A 32 -7.71 -4.46 -5.37
C TRP A 32 -6.92 -5.16 -6.48
N ALA A 33 -5.91 -4.47 -6.99
CA ALA A 33 -5.02 -4.99 -8.00
C ALA A 33 -3.75 -5.55 -7.32
N ARG A 34 -3.41 -6.80 -7.65
CA ARG A 34 -2.22 -7.51 -7.14
C ARG A 34 -1.02 -7.37 -8.07
N GLY A 35 0.13 -7.88 -7.61
CA GLY A 35 1.36 -7.87 -8.39
C GLY A 35 2.12 -6.56 -8.28
N TYR A 36 2.03 -5.91 -7.12
CA TYR A 36 2.81 -4.73 -6.79
C TYR A 36 3.75 -5.03 -5.63
N GLU A 37 4.82 -4.27 -5.56
CA GLU A 37 5.84 -4.37 -4.54
C GLU A 37 6.20 -2.98 -4.05
N VAL A 38 6.34 -2.81 -2.75
CA VAL A 38 6.72 -1.53 -2.15
C VAL A 38 8.17 -1.23 -2.50
N THR A 39 8.43 -0.09 -3.14
CA THR A 39 9.80 0.36 -3.44
C THR A 39 10.28 1.41 -2.46
N GLU A 40 9.38 2.24 -1.94
CA GLU A 40 9.70 3.26 -0.95
C GLU A 40 8.55 3.44 0.03
N VAL A 41 8.89 3.70 1.28
CA VAL A 41 7.94 3.98 2.36
C VAL A 41 8.25 5.36 2.94
N ASP A 42 7.37 6.33 2.70
CA ASP A 42 7.49 7.66 3.28
C ASP A 42 6.63 7.76 4.55
N LEU A 43 7.25 7.42 5.68
CA LEU A 43 6.59 7.44 7.00
C LEU A 43 6.21 8.86 7.45
N SER A 44 6.87 9.89 6.91
CA SER A 44 6.60 11.29 7.25
C SER A 44 5.26 11.75 6.72
N SER A 45 4.96 11.40 5.47
CA SER A 45 3.72 11.77 4.78
C SER A 45 2.64 10.68 4.84
N GLY A 46 2.98 9.47 5.27
CA GLY A 46 2.06 8.32 5.25
C GLY A 46 1.79 7.79 3.84
N ASN A 47 2.76 7.98 2.94
CA ASN A 47 2.68 7.63 1.53
C ASN A 47 3.59 6.44 1.22
N LEU A 48 3.20 5.66 0.21
CA LEU A 48 3.92 4.52 -0.29
C LEU A 48 4.17 4.70 -1.79
N THR A 49 5.38 4.38 -2.22
CA THR A 49 5.68 4.16 -3.63
C THR A 49 5.70 2.66 -3.89
N VAL A 50 4.99 2.24 -4.93
CA VAL A 50 4.92 0.84 -5.34
C VAL A 50 5.37 0.68 -6.79
N ALA A 51 6.01 -0.45 -7.09
CA ALA A 51 6.33 -0.87 -8.44
C ALA A 51 5.49 -2.08 -8.82
N ARG A 52 5.18 -2.20 -10.11
CA ARG A 52 4.53 -3.38 -10.66
C ARG A 52 5.55 -4.51 -10.71
N SER A 53 5.35 -5.55 -9.91
CA SER A 53 6.25 -6.71 -9.77
C SER A 53 6.50 -7.48 -11.07
N SER A 54 5.64 -7.34 -12.08
CA SER A 54 5.83 -8.01 -13.39
C SER A 54 6.92 -7.37 -14.26
N ASP A 55 7.13 -6.06 -14.14
CA ASP A 55 8.00 -5.29 -15.04
C ASP A 55 8.94 -4.35 -14.25
N HIS A 56 8.83 -4.34 -12.92
CA HIS A 56 9.53 -3.43 -12.03
C HIS A 56 9.30 -1.93 -12.31
N SER A 57 8.32 -1.59 -13.17
CA SER A 57 7.89 -0.22 -13.40
C SER A 57 7.29 0.39 -12.14
N VAL A 58 7.94 1.45 -11.63
CA VAL A 58 7.46 2.26 -10.51
C VAL A 58 6.22 3.04 -10.95
N LEU A 59 5.15 2.97 -10.16
CA LEU A 59 3.98 3.78 -10.44
C LEU A 59 4.29 5.26 -10.13
N PRO A 60 3.97 6.19 -11.04
CA PRO A 60 4.19 7.62 -10.80
C PRO A 60 3.27 8.19 -9.70
N LYS A 61 2.22 7.45 -9.33
CA LYS A 61 1.30 7.79 -8.25
C LYS A 61 1.86 7.29 -6.92
N ARG A 62 1.84 8.16 -5.90
CA ARG A 62 2.02 7.77 -4.50
C ARG A 62 0.69 7.30 -3.92
N PHE A 63 0.71 6.21 -3.18
CA PHE A 63 -0.48 5.60 -2.59
C PHE A 63 -0.52 5.84 -1.09
N LEU A 64 -1.71 6.07 -0.55
CA LEU A 64 -1.91 6.13 0.90
C LEU A 64 -1.88 4.73 1.52
N LEU A 65 -1.60 4.65 2.82
CA LEU A 65 -1.68 3.40 3.59
C LEU A 65 -3.05 2.71 3.53
N ASP A 66 -4.14 3.44 3.29
CA ASP A 66 -5.49 2.87 3.10
C ASP A 66 -5.74 2.37 1.67
N GLU A 67 -5.01 2.92 0.70
CA GLU A 67 -5.07 2.49 -0.71
C GLU A 67 -4.15 1.29 -0.99
N VAL A 68 -3.39 0.82 0.01
CA VAL A 68 -2.47 -0.31 -0.12
C VAL A 68 -2.77 -1.33 0.97
N ARG A 69 -2.76 -2.62 0.61
CA ARG A 69 -2.84 -3.71 1.59
C ARG A 69 -1.78 -4.76 1.29
N LYS A 70 -1.33 -5.48 2.31
CA LYS A 70 -0.43 -6.63 2.09
C LYS A 70 -1.14 -7.66 1.23
N GLU A 71 -0.44 -8.18 0.23
CA GLU A 71 -0.95 -9.29 -0.57
C GLU A 71 -1.21 -10.46 0.37
N LYS A 72 -2.48 -10.85 0.52
CA LYS A 72 -2.82 -12.10 1.19
C LYS A 72 -2.29 -13.23 0.33
N ARG A 73 -1.12 -13.75 0.66
CA ARG A 73 -0.67 -15.07 0.19
C ARG A 73 -1.76 -16.04 0.58
N ARG A 74 -2.57 -16.46 -0.39
CA ARG A 74 -3.57 -17.51 -0.19
C ARG A 74 -2.75 -18.75 0.16
N SER A 75 -2.64 -19.06 1.45
CA SER A 75 -2.03 -20.29 1.93
C SER A 75 -2.80 -21.43 1.27
N MET A 76 -2.22 -21.99 0.22
CA MET A 76 -2.62 -23.28 -0.32
C MET A 76 -2.19 -24.31 0.73
N TRP A 77 -2.95 -24.38 1.82
CA TRP A 77 -3.00 -25.59 2.61
C TRP A 77 -3.98 -26.52 1.88
N TRP A 78 -3.51 -27.71 1.60
CA TRP A 78 -4.02 -28.62 0.60
C TRP A 78 -5.38 -29.21 0.97
N VAL A 79 -6.21 -29.50 -0.04
CA VAL A 79 -7.07 -30.69 -0.02
C VAL A 79 -6.78 -31.50 -1.28
#